data_AF-X1KXY2-F1
#
_entry.id   AF-X1KXY2-F1
#
_cell.length_a   1.000
_cell.length_b   1.000
_cell.length_c   1.000
_cell.angle_alpha   90.00
_cell.angle_beta   90.00
_cell.angle_gamma   90.00
#
_symmetry.space_group_name_H-M   'P 1'
#
loop_
_entity.id
_entity.type
_entity.pdbx_description
1 polymer ?
#
loop_
_entity_poly.entity_id
_entity_poly.type
_entity_poly.pdbx_seq_one_letter_code
_entity_poly.pdbx_strand_id
1 'polypeptide(L)'
;MNRSGAPGIRAVDVWDVLVAAITTPASIGELLDDYALQFTPYSYGPSELADSTFYVPAAGAIVFHAFTDKAGGPTAADDWYFSLLGTTTYPTIDGFINSRAKSNCCINGIMYCDGVAGFGNYMGAQEAITLYGLMMS
;
A
#
# COMPACT_ATOMS: atom_id res chain seq x y z
N MET A 1 -42.57 -15.03 2.66
CA MET A 1 -41.47 -15.73 1.95
C MET A 1 -40.16 -15.00 2.24
N ASN A 2 -39.14 -15.73 2.74
CA ASN A 2 -37.71 -15.35 2.77
C ASN A 2 -37.21 -15.00 1.34
N ARG A 3 -36.25 -14.09 1.11
CA ARG A 3 -34.81 -14.08 1.48
C ARG A 3 -34.26 -12.64 1.46
N SER A 4 -33.62 -12.12 2.53
CA SER A 4 -32.17 -11.85 2.70
C SER A 4 -31.46 -11.13 1.53
N GLY A 5 -30.66 -10.07 1.69
CA GLY A 5 -30.06 -9.47 2.88
C GLY A 5 -29.13 -8.28 2.56
N ALA A 6 -28.88 -7.48 3.60
CA ALA A 6 -27.92 -6.39 3.82
C ALA A 6 -27.99 -5.13 2.91
N PRO A 7 -28.21 -3.92 3.47
CA PRO A 7 -27.92 -2.68 2.74
C PRO A 7 -26.39 -2.61 2.54
N GLY A 8 -25.95 -2.60 1.28
CA GLY A 8 -24.53 -2.49 0.96
C GLY A 8 -23.95 -1.17 1.49
N ILE A 9 -22.86 -1.26 2.24
CA ILE A 9 -22.07 -0.11 2.69
C ILE A 9 -21.56 0.61 1.44
N ARG A 10 -21.99 1.86 1.25
CA ARG A 10 -21.50 2.75 0.19
C ARG A 10 -20.29 3.50 0.72
N ALA A 11 -19.40 3.95 -0.17
CA ALA A 11 -18.23 4.73 0.23
C ALA A 11 -18.58 5.99 1.03
N VAL A 12 -19.76 6.57 0.83
CA VAL A 12 -20.28 7.69 1.65
C VAL A 12 -20.60 7.27 3.08
N ASP A 13 -21.06 6.04 3.30
CA ASP A 13 -21.40 5.50 4.62
C ASP A 13 -20.12 5.33 5.48
N VAL A 14 -18.95 5.11 4.86
CA VAL A 14 -17.65 5.02 5.55
C VAL A 14 -17.22 6.39 6.10
N TRP A 15 -17.46 7.46 5.35
CA TRP A 15 -17.18 8.83 5.81
C TRP A 15 -18.18 9.30 6.86
N ASP A 16 -19.44 8.88 6.75
CA ASP A 16 -20.50 9.22 7.72
C ASP A 16 -20.26 8.53 9.07
N VAL A 17 -19.76 7.30 9.10
CA VAL A 17 -19.37 6.61 10.35
C VAL A 17 -18.20 7.31 11.03
N LEU A 18 -17.21 7.79 10.26
CA LEU A 18 -16.06 8.51 10.81
C LEU A 18 -16.48 9.87 11.42
N VAL A 19 -17.45 10.56 10.82
CA VAL A 19 -17.95 11.85 11.33
C VAL A 19 -18.97 11.67 12.46
N ALA A 20 -19.83 10.65 12.41
CA ALA A 20 -20.82 10.39 13.46
C ALA A 20 -20.17 9.88 14.75
N ALA A 21 -19.10 9.07 14.69
CA ALA A 21 -18.40 8.57 15.87
C ALA A 21 -17.61 9.65 16.62
N ILE A 22 -17.28 10.78 15.98
CA ILE A 22 -16.61 11.94 16.59
C ILE A 22 -17.55 12.74 17.53
N THR A 23 -18.86 12.44 17.55
CA THR A 23 -19.83 13.21 18.35
C THR A 23 -20.04 12.72 19.78
N THR A 24 -19.47 11.57 20.16
CA THR A 24 -19.40 11.14 21.56
C THR A 24 -18.06 11.55 22.16
N PRO A 25 -18.02 12.40 23.20
CA PRO A 25 -16.78 12.77 23.90
C PRO A 25 -16.32 11.61 24.80
N ALA A 26 -16.03 10.46 24.19
CA ALA A 26 -15.05 9.52 24.71
C ALA A 26 -13.72 9.92 24.07
N SER A 27 -12.65 9.97 24.86
CA SER A 27 -11.39 10.53 24.40
C SER A 27 -10.92 9.79 23.14
N ILE A 28 -10.36 10.52 22.17
CA ILE A 28 -9.64 9.93 21.03
C ILE A 28 -8.67 8.84 21.51
N GLY A 29 -8.13 8.95 22.73
CA GLY A 29 -7.29 7.94 23.36
C GLY A 29 -7.97 6.60 23.64
N GLU A 30 -9.21 6.54 24.10
CA GLU A 30 -9.91 5.26 24.37
C GLU A 30 -10.32 4.54 23.08
N LEU A 31 -10.79 5.30 22.08
CA LEU A 31 -11.07 4.74 20.75
C LEU A 31 -9.78 4.27 20.08
N LEU A 32 -8.70 5.05 20.18
CA LEU A 32 -7.40 4.61 19.69
C LEU A 32 -6.85 3.42 20.48
N ASP A 33 -7.09 3.29 21.79
CA ASP A 33 -6.61 2.13 22.57
C ASP A 33 -7.35 0.83 22.19
N ASP A 34 -8.66 0.89 21.92
CA ASP A 34 -9.43 -0.28 21.44
C ASP A 34 -9.08 -0.66 19.99
N TYR A 35 -8.71 0.31 19.13
CA TYR A 35 -8.29 0.06 17.73
C TYR A 35 -6.77 -0.09 17.56
N ALA A 36 -5.93 0.32 18.51
CA ALA A 36 -4.47 0.25 18.45
C ALA A 36 -3.96 -1.19 18.45
N LEU A 37 -4.80 -2.15 18.86
CA LEU A 37 -4.51 -3.57 18.76
C LEU A 37 -4.66 -4.15 17.33
N GLN A 38 -5.21 -3.39 16.38
CA GLN A 38 -5.48 -3.88 15.02
C GLN A 38 -4.44 -3.47 13.97
N PHE A 39 -3.49 -2.60 14.30
CA PHE A 39 -2.56 -2.05 13.32
C PHE A 39 -1.15 -1.91 13.88
N THR A 40 -0.27 -2.83 13.49
CA THR A 40 1.17 -2.71 13.78
C THR A 40 1.86 -2.03 12.60
N PRO A 41 2.52 -0.86 12.78
CA PRO A 41 3.38 -0.28 11.76
C PRO A 41 4.46 -1.28 11.35
N TYR A 42 4.56 -1.55 10.06
CA TYR A 42 5.45 -2.57 9.55
C TYR A 42 6.16 -2.09 8.29
N SER A 43 7.46 -2.39 8.22
CA SER A 43 8.24 -2.29 6.99
C SER A 43 8.18 -3.64 6.27
N TYR A 44 7.60 -3.69 5.08
CA TYR A 44 7.45 -4.94 4.33
C TYR A 44 8.65 -5.19 3.41
N GLY A 45 8.91 -6.47 3.18
CA GLY A 45 9.68 -6.95 2.04
C GLY A 45 11.16 -7.18 2.28
N PRO A 46 11.84 -7.70 1.25
CA PRO A 46 13.29 -7.83 1.28
C PRO A 46 13.93 -6.44 1.33
N SER A 47 15.14 -6.34 1.87
CA SER A 47 15.91 -5.10 1.84
C SER A 47 16.28 -4.68 0.42
N GLU A 48 16.30 -5.63 -0.52
CA GLU A 48 16.62 -5.43 -1.92
C GLU A 48 15.74 -6.31 -2.81
N LEU A 49 15.33 -5.81 -3.98
CA LEU A 49 14.56 -6.55 -4.97
C LEU A 49 15.36 -6.65 -6.27
N ALA A 50 15.56 -7.87 -6.77
CA ALA A 50 16.27 -8.10 -8.03
C ALA A 50 15.52 -7.48 -9.21
N ASP A 51 16.25 -7.10 -10.26
CA ASP A 51 15.63 -6.63 -11.50
C ASP A 51 14.73 -7.70 -12.11
N SER A 52 13.65 -7.25 -12.76
CA SER A 52 12.62 -8.09 -13.37
C SER A 52 11.94 -9.07 -12.40
N THR A 53 11.90 -8.73 -11.10
CA THR A 53 11.22 -9.53 -10.08
C THR A 53 10.11 -8.74 -9.36
N PHE A 54 9.26 -9.48 -8.65
CA PHE A 54 8.14 -8.94 -7.89
C PHE A 54 8.27 -9.28 -6.42
N TYR A 55 7.96 -8.31 -5.57
CA TYR A 55 7.67 -8.55 -4.16
C TYR A 55 6.16 -8.45 -3.91
N VAL A 56 5.58 -9.53 -3.40
CA VAL A 56 4.17 -9.60 -3.02
C VAL A 56 4.08 -9.53 -1.50
N PRO A 57 3.56 -8.45 -0.91
CA PRO A 57 3.31 -8.38 0.52
C PRO A 57 2.33 -9.47 0.96
N ALA A 58 2.42 -9.86 2.24
CA ALA A 58 1.49 -10.83 2.82
C ALA A 58 0.03 -10.35 2.70
N ALA A 59 -0.90 -11.30 2.54
CA ALA A 59 -2.33 -11.01 2.49
C ALA A 59 -2.79 -10.30 3.77
N GLY A 60 -3.57 -9.23 3.62
CA GLY A 60 -4.04 -8.36 4.70
C GLY A 60 -3.15 -7.15 4.96
N ALA A 61 -1.99 -7.04 4.31
CA ALA A 61 -1.14 -5.87 4.44
C ALA A 61 -1.78 -4.66 3.75
N ILE A 62 -1.70 -3.50 4.39
CA ILE A 62 -2.05 -2.22 3.79
C ILE A 62 -0.76 -1.42 3.64
N VAL A 63 -0.33 -1.14 2.40
CA VAL A 63 0.85 -0.30 2.11
C VAL A 63 0.38 1.11 1.78
N PHE A 64 1.02 2.12 2.38
CA PHE A 64 0.72 3.54 2.11
C PHE A 64 1.78 4.25 1.28
N HIS A 65 3.01 3.75 1.41
CA HIS A 65 4.19 4.37 0.84
C HIS A 65 5.18 3.28 0.47
N ALA A 66 5.56 3.20 -0.80
CA ALA A 66 6.60 2.30 -1.27
C ALA A 66 7.61 3.10 -2.08
N PHE A 67 8.89 2.88 -1.84
CA PHE A 67 9.93 3.51 -2.62
C PHE A 67 11.11 2.58 -2.82
N THR A 68 11.90 2.96 -3.80
CA THR A 68 13.17 2.35 -4.13
C THR A 68 14.24 3.42 -4.13
N ASP A 69 15.46 3.06 -3.74
CA ASP A 69 16.64 3.92 -3.86
C ASP A 69 17.55 3.35 -4.95
N LYS A 70 17.59 4.03 -6.10
CA LYS A 70 18.44 3.66 -7.23
C LYS A 70 19.71 4.48 -7.22
N ALA A 71 20.85 3.80 -7.13
CA ALA A 71 22.15 4.44 -7.24
C ALA A 71 22.30 5.13 -8.62
N GLY A 72 22.52 6.46 -8.62
CA GLY A 72 22.59 7.27 -9.85
C GLY A 72 21.23 7.78 -10.35
N GLY A 73 20.14 7.35 -9.72
CA GLY A 73 18.77 7.80 -9.92
C GLY A 73 18.03 7.17 -11.09
N PRO A 74 16.69 7.21 -11.03
CA PRO A 74 15.84 6.63 -12.06
C PRO A 74 15.91 7.45 -13.36
N THR A 75 15.85 6.73 -14.46
CA THR A 75 15.86 7.20 -15.85
C THR A 75 14.49 7.00 -16.49
N ALA A 76 14.28 7.54 -17.69
CA ALA A 76 13.02 7.40 -18.41
C ALA A 76 12.70 5.97 -18.89
N ALA A 77 13.64 5.02 -18.75
CA ALA A 77 13.47 3.61 -19.10
C ALA A 77 13.27 2.72 -17.87
N ASP A 78 13.29 3.30 -16.66
CA ASP A 78 13.14 2.57 -15.41
C ASP A 78 11.67 2.48 -15.03
N ASP A 79 11.20 1.27 -14.74
CA ASP A 79 9.83 1.00 -14.35
C ASP A 79 9.77 0.54 -12.88
N TRP A 80 9.00 1.25 -12.06
CA TRP A 80 8.69 0.89 -10.68
C TRP A 80 7.19 1.00 -10.47
N TYR A 81 6.50 -0.12 -10.28
CA TYR A 81 5.04 -0.12 -10.30
C TYR A 81 4.43 -1.13 -9.33
N PHE A 82 3.15 -0.93 -9.02
CA PHE A 82 2.31 -1.89 -8.33
C PHE A 82 1.31 -2.50 -9.31
N SER A 83 1.26 -3.83 -9.40
CA SER A 83 0.34 -4.56 -10.29
C SER A 83 0.03 -5.98 -9.81
N LEU A 84 -0.92 -6.63 -10.49
CA LEU A 84 -1.15 -8.07 -10.34
C LEU A 84 0.00 -8.86 -10.96
N LEU A 85 0.53 -9.84 -10.21
CA LEU A 85 1.67 -10.65 -10.61
C LEU A 85 1.47 -11.32 -11.98
N GLY A 86 2.48 -11.22 -12.85
CA GLY A 86 2.49 -11.91 -14.15
C GLY A 86 1.53 -11.33 -15.19
N THR A 87 1.00 -10.13 -14.96
CA THR A 87 0.07 -9.47 -15.88
C THR A 87 0.47 -8.01 -16.12
N THR A 88 0.53 -7.59 -17.38
CA THR A 88 0.78 -6.19 -17.78
C THR A 88 -0.51 -5.43 -18.14
N THR A 89 -1.67 -6.09 -17.98
CA THR A 89 -2.95 -5.66 -18.58
C THR A 89 -3.89 -5.00 -17.57
N TYR A 90 -3.59 -5.08 -16.26
CA TYR A 90 -4.39 -4.50 -15.19
C TYR A 90 -3.93 -3.08 -14.86
N PRO A 91 -4.76 -2.25 -14.18
CA PRO A 91 -4.33 -0.92 -13.78
C PRO A 91 -3.06 -1.00 -12.93
N THR A 92 -1.96 -0.50 -13.50
CA THR A 92 -0.67 -0.34 -12.84
C THR A 92 -0.68 1.01 -12.13
N ILE A 93 -0.34 1.03 -10.84
CA ILE A 93 0.02 2.29 -10.18
C ILE A 93 1.52 2.46 -10.39
N ASP A 94 1.86 3.43 -11.23
CA ASP A 94 3.25 3.73 -11.57
C ASP A 94 3.90 4.62 -10.49
N GLY A 95 5.18 4.39 -10.28
CA GLY A 95 6.02 5.15 -9.39
C GLY A 95 6.39 6.48 -10.03
N PHE A 96 6.29 7.57 -9.26
CA PHE A 96 6.78 8.86 -9.72
C PHE A 96 8.16 9.15 -9.14
N ILE A 97 8.95 9.91 -9.91
CA ILE A 97 10.26 10.38 -9.48
C ILE A 97 10.05 11.43 -8.37
N ASN A 98 10.50 11.13 -7.16
CA ASN A 98 10.44 12.10 -6.06
C ASN A 98 11.66 13.02 -6.14
N SER A 99 11.50 14.18 -6.78
CA SER A 99 12.57 15.14 -7.03
C SER A 99 13.29 15.69 -5.79
N ARG A 100 12.79 15.44 -4.57
CA ARG A 100 13.46 15.82 -3.30
C ARG A 100 14.69 14.94 -2.99
N ALA A 101 14.72 13.71 -3.47
CA ALA A 101 15.88 12.83 -3.42
C ALA A 101 16.05 12.28 -4.83
N LYS A 102 16.97 12.84 -5.63
CA LYS A 102 17.18 12.56 -7.06
C LYS A 102 17.43 11.08 -7.42
N SER A 103 17.34 10.18 -6.45
CA SER A 103 17.63 8.75 -6.54
C SER A 103 16.40 7.84 -6.40
N ASN A 104 15.21 8.37 -6.08
CA ASN A 104 14.08 7.51 -5.65
C ASN A 104 12.84 7.59 -6.55
N CYS A 105 12.30 6.43 -6.91
CA CYS A 105 10.92 6.27 -7.38
C CYS A 105 10.03 5.93 -6.17
N CYS A 106 8.83 6.52 -6.11
CA CYS A 106 7.89 6.18 -5.05
C CYS A 106 6.45 6.07 -5.53
N ILE A 107 5.70 5.23 -4.83
CA ILE A 107 4.26 5.04 -4.99
C ILE A 107 3.62 5.47 -3.67
N ASN A 108 2.75 6.47 -3.75
CA ASN A 108 1.99 6.97 -2.62
C ASN A 108 0.52 6.67 -2.86
N GLY A 109 -0.09 5.89 -1.98
CA GLY A 109 -1.48 5.48 -2.12
C GLY A 109 -1.82 4.40 -1.11
N ILE A 110 -3.12 4.19 -0.87
CA ILE A 110 -3.59 3.10 -0.02
C ILE A 110 -3.73 1.84 -0.89
N MET A 111 -2.83 0.88 -0.69
CA MET A 111 -2.79 -0.38 -1.42
C MET A 111 -3.11 -1.52 -0.46
N TYR A 112 -4.29 -2.12 -0.61
CA TYR A 112 -4.64 -3.36 0.08
C TYR A 112 -4.02 -4.55 -0.66
N CYS A 113 -3.23 -5.36 0.05
CA CYS A 113 -2.54 -6.51 -0.51
C CYS A 113 -3.30 -7.78 -0.16
N ASP A 114 -3.82 -8.47 -1.17
CA ASP A 114 -4.55 -9.74 -1.06
C ASP A 114 -3.62 -10.97 -1.18
N GLY A 115 -2.30 -10.75 -1.29
CA GLY A 115 -1.31 -11.78 -1.53
C GLY A 115 -1.12 -12.15 -3.02
N VAL A 116 -1.69 -11.36 -3.95
CA VAL A 116 -1.54 -11.57 -5.40
C VAL A 116 -0.92 -10.36 -6.08
N ALA A 117 -1.33 -9.14 -5.70
CA ALA A 117 -0.73 -7.91 -6.20
C ALA A 117 0.57 -7.56 -5.46
N GLY A 118 1.53 -6.99 -6.18
CA GLY A 118 2.86 -6.70 -5.65
C GLY A 118 3.58 -5.57 -6.37
N PHE A 119 4.78 -5.31 -5.89
CA PHE A 119 5.67 -4.27 -6.38
C PHE A 119 6.71 -4.88 -7.31
N GLY A 120 6.76 -4.42 -8.55
CA GLY A 120 7.69 -4.87 -9.57
C GLY A 120 8.89 -3.93 -9.68
N ASN A 121 10.10 -4.49 -9.67
CA ASN A 121 11.32 -3.76 -10.02
C ASN A 121 11.73 -4.08 -11.46
N TYR A 122 11.70 -3.07 -12.33
CA TYR A 122 12.15 -3.14 -13.72
C TYR A 122 13.05 -1.95 -14.03
N MET A 123 13.99 -1.68 -13.13
CA MET A 123 14.93 -0.56 -13.25
C MET A 123 16.32 -0.98 -13.76
N GLY A 124 16.45 -2.21 -14.27
CA GLY A 124 17.67 -2.73 -14.88
C GLY A 124 18.78 -3.10 -13.88
N ALA A 125 18.49 -3.07 -12.58
CA ALA A 125 19.40 -3.45 -11.50
C ALA A 125 18.63 -3.91 -10.26
N GLN A 126 19.34 -4.56 -9.33
CA GLN A 126 18.81 -4.86 -8.02
C GLN A 126 18.78 -3.57 -7.19
N GLU A 127 17.67 -3.29 -6.52
CA GLU A 127 17.49 -2.01 -5.82
C GLU A 127 16.97 -2.19 -4.41
N ALA A 128 17.37 -1.28 -3.52
CA ALA A 128 16.89 -1.26 -2.15
C ALA A 128 15.42 -0.83 -2.14
N ILE A 129 14.55 -1.68 -1.60
CA ILE A 129 13.11 -1.38 -1.50
C ILE A 129 12.73 -1.09 -0.05
N THR A 130 11.78 -0.19 0.14
CA THR A 130 11.20 0.06 1.45
C THR A 130 9.72 0.35 1.30
N LEU A 131 8.91 -0.41 2.03
CA LEU A 131 7.46 -0.36 1.99
C LEU A 131 6.95 -0.09 3.40
N TYR A 132 6.24 1.02 3.60
CA TYR A 132 5.62 1.37 4.87
C TYR A 132 4.12 1.14 4.84
N GLY A 133 3.61 0.52 5.90
CA GLY A 133 2.19 0.24 6.03
C GLY A 133 1.80 -0.39 7.37
N LEU A 134 0.63 -1.03 7.37
CA LEU A 134 0.00 -1.67 8.54
C LEU A 134 -0.46 -3.07 8.20
N MET A 135 -0.33 -3.98 9.17
CA MET A 135 -0.81 -5.35 9.05
C MET A 135 -2.16 -5.45 9.77
N MET A 136 -3.21 -5.88 9.07
CA MET A 136 -4.48 -6.23 9.72
C MET A 136 -4.35 -7.61 10.38
N SER A 137 -4.70 -7.69 11.66
CA SER A 137 -4.74 -8.93 12.45
C SER A 137 -6.06 -9.70 12.33
#